data_AF-X1L2N0-F1
#
_entry.id   AF-X1L2N0-F1
#
_cell.length_a   1.000
_cell.length_b   1.000
_cell.length_c   1.000
_cell.angle_alpha   90.00
_cell.angle_beta   90.00
_cell.angle_gamma   90.00
#
_symmetry.space_group_name_H-M   'P 1'
#
loop_
_entity.id
_entity.type
_entity.pdbx_description
1 polymer ?
#
loop_
_entity_poly.entity_id
_entity_poly.type
_entity_poly.pdbx_seq_one_letter_code
_entity_poly.pdbx_strand_id
1 'polypeptide(L)'
;RANGEDLKLDEDAARSVQNNLEREVAWLQNVTVRTTHDTIRIEAQWRKPIALVKRGLRKFYVDAEMVVLDFVPIPTLPIVKVKGLSLITKVPPPGTVCQRDDLAAAVDVLKLLWRMDEELTPDKPLLWEIEVI
;
A
#
# COMPACT_ATOMS: atom_id res chain seq x y z
N ARG A 1 -23.40 -19.65 -4.82
CA ARG A 1 -23.57 -20.51 -6.02
C ARG A 1 -23.16 -19.68 -7.23
N ALA A 2 -22.02 -19.97 -7.84
CA ALA A 2 -21.58 -19.35 -9.09
C ALA A 2 -21.80 -20.38 -10.22
N ASN A 3 -22.58 -19.98 -11.22
CA ASN A 3 -22.71 -20.45 -12.62
C ASN A 3 -22.27 -21.84 -13.12
N GLY A 4 -22.22 -22.90 -12.30
CA GLY A 4 -22.21 -24.28 -12.82
C GLY A 4 -21.00 -24.69 -13.67
N GLU A 5 -19.97 -23.85 -13.76
CA GLU A 5 -18.63 -24.27 -14.13
C GLU A 5 -17.98 -24.82 -12.88
N ASP A 6 -17.59 -26.09 -12.94
CA ASP A 6 -16.80 -26.77 -11.93
C ASP A 6 -15.47 -26.02 -11.84
N LEU A 7 -15.36 -25.10 -10.87
CA LEU A 7 -14.15 -24.35 -10.59
C LEU A 7 -13.10 -25.37 -10.16
N LYS A 8 -12.33 -25.87 -11.13
CA LYS A 8 -11.25 -26.81 -10.84
C LYS A 8 -10.27 -26.09 -9.94
N LEU A 9 -10.19 -26.57 -8.70
CA LEU A 9 -9.27 -26.07 -7.70
C LEU A 9 -7.89 -26.68 -7.95
N ASP A 10 -7.30 -26.31 -9.07
CA ASP A 10 -5.98 -26.76 -9.50
C ASP A 10 -4.95 -25.63 -9.44
N GLU A 11 -3.70 -25.98 -9.71
CA GLU A 11 -2.57 -25.04 -9.64
C GLU A 11 -2.72 -23.87 -10.63
N ASP A 12 -3.42 -24.08 -11.74
CA ASP A 12 -3.66 -23.02 -12.73
C ASP A 12 -4.66 -21.99 -12.20
N ALA A 13 -5.70 -22.44 -11.49
CA ALA A 13 -6.60 -21.55 -10.77
C ALA A 13 -5.87 -20.74 -9.68
N ALA A 14 -5.02 -21.37 -8.87
CA ALA A 14 -4.21 -20.67 -7.87
C ALA A 14 -3.30 -19.61 -8.49
N ARG A 15 -2.60 -19.97 -9.58
CA ARG A 15 -1.71 -19.05 -10.30
C ARG A 15 -2.46 -17.87 -10.90
N SER A 16 -3.64 -18.12 -11.48
CA SER A 16 -4.50 -17.07 -12.04
C SER A 16 -4.95 -16.09 -10.96
N VAL A 17 -5.40 -16.60 -9.81
CA VAL A 17 -5.77 -15.77 -8.66
C VAL A 17 -4.58 -14.96 -8.16
N GLN A 18 -3.41 -15.59 -7.99
CA GLN A 18 -2.20 -14.89 -7.54
C GLN A 18 -1.83 -13.75 -8.49
N ASN A 19 -1.74 -14.01 -9.79
CA ASN A 19 -1.41 -13.01 -10.79
C ASN A 19 -2.40 -11.85 -10.81
N ASN A 20 -3.70 -12.13 -10.65
CA ASN A 20 -4.72 -11.10 -10.60
C ASN A 20 -4.58 -10.25 -9.33
N LEU A 21 -4.31 -10.85 -8.17
CA LEU A 21 -4.10 -10.10 -6.93
C LEU A 21 -2.84 -9.22 -7.01
N GLU A 22 -1.73 -9.76 -7.51
CA GLU A 22 -0.48 -9.02 -7.68
C GLU A 22 -0.61 -7.84 -8.66
N ARG A 23 -1.43 -8.01 -9.72
CA ARG A 23 -1.60 -6.97 -10.74
C ARG A 23 -2.64 -5.91 -10.38
N GLU A 24 -3.75 -6.32 -9.78
CA GLU A 24 -4.93 -5.44 -9.59
C GLU A 24 -5.02 -4.85 -8.18
N VAL A 25 -4.36 -5.47 -7.18
CA VAL A 25 -4.51 -5.07 -5.76
C VAL A 25 -3.21 -4.46 -5.24
N ALA A 26 -3.04 -3.16 -5.50
CA ALA A 26 -1.87 -2.39 -5.09
C ALA A 26 -1.56 -2.45 -3.59
N TRP A 27 -2.58 -2.67 -2.75
CA TRP A 27 -2.45 -2.75 -1.29
C TRP A 27 -1.82 -4.03 -0.77
N LEU A 28 -1.66 -5.06 -1.61
CA LEU A 28 -1.09 -6.34 -1.23
C LEU A 28 0.35 -6.46 -1.71
N GLN A 29 1.16 -7.14 -0.91
CA GLN A 29 2.49 -7.59 -1.27
C GLN A 29 2.72 -9.02 -0.76
N ASN A 30 3.72 -9.70 -1.32
CA ASN A 30 4.08 -11.07 -0.93
C ASN A 30 2.87 -12.03 -1.01
N VAL A 31 2.07 -11.90 -2.08
CA VAL A 31 0.89 -12.74 -2.31
C VAL A 31 1.33 -14.16 -2.61
N THR A 32 0.78 -15.12 -1.87
CA THR A 32 0.95 -16.54 -2.09
C THR A 32 -0.43 -17.18 -2.16
N VAL A 33 -0.70 -17.89 -3.25
CA VAL A 33 -1.96 -18.61 -3.42
C VAL A 33 -1.68 -20.10 -3.58
N ARG A 34 -2.40 -20.93 -2.82
CA ARG A 34 -2.28 -22.38 -2.86
C ARG A 34 -3.66 -23.01 -2.92
N THR A 35 -3.79 -24.10 -3.66
CA THR A 35 -4.99 -24.93 -3.62
C THR A 35 -4.84 -26.05 -2.59
N THR A 36 -5.95 -26.42 -1.96
CA THR A 36 -6.13 -27.71 -1.28
C THR A 36 -7.10 -28.56 -2.11
N HIS A 37 -7.52 -29.70 -1.56
CA HIS A 37 -8.51 -30.58 -2.19
C HIS A 37 -9.87 -29.89 -2.47
N ASP A 38 -10.18 -28.83 -1.73
CA ASP A 38 -11.50 -28.20 -1.70
C ASP A 38 -11.49 -26.67 -1.46
N THR A 39 -10.31 -26.05 -1.28
CA THR A 39 -10.20 -24.61 -1.01
C THR A 39 -9.05 -23.96 -1.77
N ILE A 40 -9.14 -22.64 -1.92
CA ILE A 40 -8.00 -21.79 -2.29
C ILE A 40 -7.60 -21.01 -1.04
N ARG A 41 -6.36 -21.18 -0.61
CA ARG A 41 -5.76 -20.43 0.49
C ARG A 41 -4.94 -19.28 -0.08
N ILE A 42 -5.24 -18.06 0.36
CA ILE A 42 -4.54 -16.84 -0.04
C ILE A 42 -3.87 -16.27 1.20
N GLU A 43 -2.56 -16.06 1.11
CA GLU A 43 -1.75 -15.39 2.12
C GLU A 43 -1.11 -14.16 1.48
N ALA A 44 -1.20 -13.01 2.13
CA ALA A 44 -0.62 -11.77 1.64
C ALA A 44 -0.34 -10.82 2.80
N GLN A 45 0.52 -9.83 2.57
CA GLN A 45 0.80 -8.76 3.51
C GLN A 45 0.19 -7.46 3.00
N TRP A 46 -0.46 -6.71 3.90
CA TRP A 46 -0.92 -5.37 3.59
C TRP A 46 0.26 -4.39 3.55
N ARG A 47 0.34 -3.59 2.50
CA ARG A 47 1.23 -2.43 2.45
C ARG A 47 0.72 -1.38 3.44
N LYS A 48 1.60 -0.89 4.31
CA LYS A 48 1.26 0.19 5.25
C LYS A 48 1.57 1.55 4.60
N PRO A 49 0.56 2.39 4.32
CA PRO A 49 0.80 3.72 3.80
C PRO A 49 1.53 4.57 4.84
N ILE A 50 2.53 5.34 4.41
CA ILE A 50 3.30 6.21 5.29
C ILE A 50 3.10 7.69 4.96
N ALA A 51 2.82 7.99 3.69
CA ALA A 51 2.61 9.36 3.24
C ALA A 51 1.37 9.49 2.36
N LEU A 52 0.63 10.58 2.55
CA LEU A 52 -0.40 11.05 1.63
C LEU A 52 0.16 12.15 0.73
N VAL A 53 -0.04 11.99 -0.56
CA VAL A 53 0.15 13.07 -1.53
C VAL A 53 -1.22 13.57 -2.00
N LYS A 54 -1.50 14.85 -1.75
CA LYS A 54 -2.69 15.54 -2.26
C LYS A 54 -2.28 16.59 -3.30
N ARG A 55 -2.86 16.51 -4.50
CA ARG A 55 -2.68 17.48 -5.59
C ARG A 55 -4.01 17.75 -6.29
N GLY A 56 -4.56 18.93 -6.07
CA GLY A 56 -5.91 19.27 -6.52
C GLY A 56 -6.94 18.28 -5.97
N LEU A 57 -7.70 17.65 -6.86
CA LEU A 57 -8.67 16.60 -6.54
C LEU A 57 -8.06 15.21 -6.37
N ARG A 58 -6.80 15.00 -6.81
CA ARG A 58 -6.14 13.70 -6.72
C ARG A 58 -5.50 13.51 -5.35
N LYS A 59 -5.70 12.32 -4.80
CA LYS A 59 -5.10 11.83 -3.57
C LYS A 59 -4.60 10.42 -3.83
N PHE A 60 -3.43 10.11 -3.32
CA PHE A 60 -2.87 8.76 -3.32
C PHE A 60 -1.92 8.64 -2.13
N TYR A 61 -1.75 7.41 -1.65
CA TYR A 61 -0.73 7.12 -0.67
C TYR A 61 0.53 6.58 -1.33
N VAL A 62 1.63 6.66 -0.60
CA VAL A 62 2.81 5.84 -0.87
C VAL A 62 3.20 5.09 0.40
N ASP A 63 3.74 3.90 0.23
CA ASP A 63 4.36 3.13 1.30
C ASP A 63 5.87 3.41 1.42
N ALA A 64 6.55 2.67 2.29
CA ALA A 64 7.98 2.81 2.53
C ALA A 64 8.88 2.41 1.34
N GLU A 65 8.32 1.70 0.35
CA GLU A 65 8.99 1.28 -0.89
C GLU A 65 8.62 2.19 -2.07
N MET A 66 7.95 3.32 -1.80
CA MET A 66 7.47 4.28 -2.79
C MET A 66 6.38 3.73 -3.72
N VAL A 67 5.74 2.61 -3.37
CA VAL A 67 4.63 2.07 -4.17
C VAL A 67 3.38 2.92 -3.99
N VAL A 68 2.78 3.34 -5.11
CA VAL A 68 1.55 4.13 -5.11
C VAL A 68 0.37 3.24 -4.72
N LEU A 69 -0.42 3.71 -3.76
CA LEU A 69 -1.69 3.10 -3.37
C LEU A 69 -2.82 4.07 -3.69
N ASP A 70 -3.94 3.54 -4.18
CA ASP A 70 -5.17 4.30 -4.34
C ASP A 70 -5.64 4.86 -2.98
N PHE A 71 -6.35 5.98 -3.01
CA PHE A 71 -6.81 6.63 -1.79
C PHE A 71 -8.09 5.97 -1.28
N VAL A 72 -8.00 5.37 -0.10
CA VAL A 72 -9.13 4.96 0.73
C VAL A 72 -9.01 5.65 2.09
N PRO A 73 -10.06 6.26 2.66
CA PRO A 73 -9.97 6.87 3.98
C PRO A 73 -9.57 5.86 5.07
N ILE A 74 -8.45 6.12 5.76
CA ILE A 74 -7.97 5.30 6.88
C ILE A 74 -7.69 6.23 8.08
N PRO A 75 -8.69 6.51 8.93
CA PRO A 75 -8.57 7.46 10.03
C PRO A 75 -7.75 6.92 11.22
N THR A 76 -7.41 5.64 11.22
CA THR A 76 -6.77 4.95 12.34
C THR A 76 -5.25 4.86 12.23
N LEU A 77 -4.66 5.36 11.14
CA LEU A 77 -3.21 5.33 10.91
C LEU A 77 -2.65 6.75 10.84
N PRO A 78 -1.47 7.02 11.44
CA PRO A 78 -0.81 8.32 11.38
C PRO A 78 -0.15 8.55 10.02
N ILE A 79 -0.98 8.71 8.98
CA ILE A 79 -0.51 8.91 7.60
C ILE A 79 -0.25 10.40 7.38
N VAL A 80 1.02 10.77 7.25
CA VAL A 80 1.43 12.17 7.15
C VAL A 80 1.20 12.72 5.75
N LYS A 81 0.59 13.90 5.67
CA LYS A 81 0.41 14.59 4.39
C LYS A 81 1.67 15.34 3.96
N VAL A 82 2.23 14.97 2.82
CA VAL A 82 3.44 15.60 2.27
C VAL A 82 3.06 16.79 1.38
N LYS A 83 3.65 17.96 1.69
CA LYS A 83 3.48 19.23 0.96
C LYS A 83 4.80 19.64 0.30
N GLY A 84 4.77 20.69 -0.53
CA GLY A 84 5.98 21.26 -1.13
C GLY A 84 6.61 20.49 -2.30
N LEU A 85 6.15 19.26 -2.60
CA LEU A 85 6.66 18.50 -3.75
C LEU A 85 6.49 19.25 -5.08
N SER A 86 7.45 19.07 -5.98
CA SER A 86 7.43 19.58 -7.35
C SER A 86 6.15 19.18 -8.09
N LEU A 87 5.74 19.99 -9.06
CA LEU A 87 4.57 19.71 -9.88
C LEU A 87 4.79 18.42 -10.68
N ILE A 88 3.77 17.57 -10.68
CA ILE A 88 3.71 16.38 -11.54
C ILE A 88 2.64 16.56 -12.59
N THR A 89 2.98 16.21 -13.82
CA THR A 89 2.05 16.15 -14.95
C THR A 89 1.26 14.84 -14.93
N LYS A 90 1.82 13.76 -14.36
CA LYS A 90 1.19 12.45 -14.28
C LYS A 90 1.50 11.78 -12.94
N VAL A 91 0.45 11.32 -12.26
CA VAL A 91 0.56 10.44 -11.09
C VAL A 91 0.74 9.00 -11.62
N PRO A 92 1.72 8.23 -11.15
CA PRO A 92 1.84 6.82 -11.50
C PRO A 92 0.58 6.03 -11.08
N PRO A 93 0.18 4.98 -11.81
CA PRO A 93 -0.96 4.17 -11.40
C PRO A 93 -0.69 3.42 -10.08
N PRO A 94 -1.73 3.05 -9.31
CA PRO A 94 -1.56 2.19 -8.14
C PRO A 94 -0.79 0.90 -8.45
N GLY A 95 0.01 0.43 -7.50
CA GLY A 95 0.85 -0.76 -7.65
C GLY A 95 2.20 -0.48 -8.32
N THR A 96 2.46 0.75 -8.75
CA THR A 96 3.74 1.14 -9.36
C THR A 96 4.60 1.99 -8.43
N VAL A 97 5.92 1.89 -8.61
CA VAL A 97 6.89 2.67 -7.84
C VAL A 97 6.90 4.12 -8.32
N CYS A 98 6.73 5.05 -7.39
CA CYS A 98 6.82 6.48 -7.62
C CYS A 98 8.28 6.93 -7.60
N GLN A 99 8.89 7.08 -8.77
CA GLN A 99 10.28 7.57 -8.88
C GLN A 99 10.32 9.09 -8.75
N ARG A 100 10.50 9.58 -7.53
CA ARG A 100 10.59 11.01 -7.20
C ARG A 100 11.49 11.26 -6.00
N ASP A 101 12.60 11.95 -6.22
CA ASP A 101 13.60 12.20 -5.19
C ASP A 101 13.06 13.07 -4.04
N ASP A 102 12.23 14.07 -4.37
CA ASP A 102 11.64 14.96 -3.36
C ASP A 102 10.63 14.25 -2.44
N LEU A 103 9.86 13.32 -2.99
CA LEU A 103 8.97 12.45 -2.21
C LEU A 103 9.75 11.37 -1.46
N ALA A 104 10.78 10.78 -2.08
CA ALA A 104 11.62 9.76 -1.46
C ALA A 104 12.32 10.31 -0.21
N ALA A 105 12.89 11.52 -0.30
CA ALA A 105 13.49 12.19 0.85
C ALA A 105 12.48 12.41 1.99
N ALA A 106 11.25 12.80 1.67
CA ALA A 106 10.20 12.93 2.68
C ALA A 106 9.84 11.57 3.31
N VAL A 107 9.73 10.51 2.50
CA VAL A 107 9.45 9.14 2.97
C VAL A 107 10.58 8.62 3.87
N ASP A 108 11.84 8.90 3.55
CA ASP A 108 12.97 8.49 4.40
C ASP A 108 12.95 9.17 5.77
N VAL A 109 12.59 10.45 5.83
CA VAL A 109 12.36 11.14 7.11
C VAL A 109 11.21 10.49 7.89
N LEU A 110 10.10 10.18 7.22
CA LEU A 110 8.95 9.53 7.88
C LEU A 110 9.29 8.12 8.39
N LYS A 111 10.10 7.35 7.65
CA LYS A 111 10.60 6.04 8.10
C LYS A 111 11.46 6.17 9.35
N LEU A 112 12.30 7.19 9.43
CA LEU A 112 13.08 7.47 10.63
C LEU A 112 12.18 7.83 11.81
N LEU A 113 11.20 8.72 11.61
CA LEU A 113 10.26 9.12 12.66
C LEU A 113 9.44 7.95 13.17
N TRP A 114 8.95 7.09 12.28
CA TRP A 114 8.27 5.86 12.68
C TRP A 114 9.15 4.98 13.55
N ARG A 115 10.41 4.78 13.15
CA ARG A 115 11.34 3.98 13.93
C ARG A 115 11.56 4.58 15.31
N MET A 116 11.67 5.91 15.42
CA MET A 116 11.76 6.60 16.71
C MET A 116 10.48 6.44 17.54
N ASP A 117 9.31 6.46 16.91
CA ASP A 117 8.03 6.21 17.56
C ASP A 117 7.98 4.82 18.19
N GLU A 118 8.50 3.80 17.49
CA GLU A 118 8.55 2.42 18.00
C GLU A 118 9.63 2.23 19.08
N GLU A 119 10.82 2.82 18.90
CA GLU A 119 11.99 2.52 19.74
C GLU A 119 12.18 3.48 20.92
N LEU A 120 11.75 4.74 20.81
CA LEU A 120 12.11 5.81 21.75
C LEU A 120 10.90 6.48 22.41
N THR A 121 9.79 6.66 21.69
CA THR A 121 8.62 7.40 22.18
C THR A 121 7.30 6.68 21.90
N PRO A 122 7.13 5.41 22.33
CA PRO A 122 5.92 4.63 22.04
C PRO A 122 4.65 5.22 22.67
N ASP A 123 4.79 5.87 23.83
CA ASP A 123 3.65 6.48 24.54
C ASP A 123 3.19 7.82 23.94
N LYS A 124 4.06 8.45 23.16
CA LYS A 124 3.79 9.73 22.49
C LYS A 124 4.45 9.76 21.10
N PRO A 125 3.86 9.05 20.12
CA PRO A 125 4.48 8.94 18.80
C PRO A 125 4.45 10.28 18.05
N LEU A 126 5.60 10.67 17.52
CA LEU A 126 5.87 11.89 16.78
C LEU A 126 5.00 12.01 15.52
N LEU A 127 4.71 10.90 14.83
CA LEU A 127 3.92 10.94 13.61
C LEU A 127 2.48 11.45 13.84
N TRP A 128 1.92 11.27 15.04
CA TRP A 128 0.60 11.81 15.40
C TRP A 128 0.60 13.31 15.64
N GLU A 129 1.76 13.92 15.86
CA GLU A 129 1.93 15.35 16.14
C GLU A 129 2.14 16.18 14.85
N ILE A 130 2.23 15.51 13.70
CA ILE A 130 2.35 16.14 12.37
C ILE A 130 0.95 16.18 11.75
N GLU A 131 0.70 16.98 10.70
CA GLU A 131 -0.60 17.00 10.00
C GLU A 131 -0.95 15.60 9.44
N VAL A 132 -1.71 14.86 10.25
CA VAL A 132 -2.36 13.58 9.95
C VAL A 132 -3.77 13.83 9.40
N ILE A 133 -4.30 12.87 8.64
CA ILE A 133 -5.61 12.93 7.95
C ILE A 133 -6.70 12.29 8.81
#